data_AF-A0AB72ZRI9-F1
#
_entry.id   AF-A0AB72ZRI9-F1
#
_cell.length_a   1.000
_cell.length_b   1.000
_cell.length_c   1.000
_cell.angle_alpha   90.00
_cell.angle_beta   90.00
_cell.angle_gamma   90.00
#
_symmetry.space_group_name_H-M   'P 1'
#
loop_
_entity.id
_entity.type
_entity.pdbx_description
1 polymer ?
#
loop_
_entity_poly.entity_id
_entity_poly.type
_entity_poly.pdbx_seq_one_letter_code
_entity_poly.pdbx_strand_id
1 'polypeptide(L)'
;MNLYQLKDKKQNIIIFLSIVILYFLFENSANAKQIYLPIGGSHIIKVQEEIDTVFVSAAKTADYEIVDNNSVIIYAKKEGLAEFTLFNKNHQPISKTRVLVNNTINDAYRRIRTEFPDSKIEINKIGESYILTGSAETEEAKDTIASIVGEATASKKEKERETSYQSNPEYQGVINKIKLPQANQVNVKLTIVEITKDFTENIGLDWNSIKSAAGAFQFLNFNAQSISTLVHAINDEAIAKVLAEPNLSVLSGEYASFLVGGEIPIVSTNQNGISVELKSLALS
;
A
#
# COMPACT_ATOMS: atom_id res chain seq x y z
N MET A 1 18.31 32.52 -82.90
CA MET A 1 18.13 31.51 -81.83
C MET A 1 17.33 32.18 -80.71
N ASN A 2 16.07 31.79 -80.54
CA ASN A 2 15.07 32.57 -79.79
C ASN A 2 15.29 32.44 -78.26
N LEU A 3 15.43 33.57 -77.56
CA LEU A 3 15.69 33.66 -76.11
C LEU A 3 14.63 32.93 -75.26
N TYR A 4 13.42 32.74 -75.78
CA TYR A 4 12.35 31.99 -75.12
C TYR A 4 12.66 30.48 -74.99
N GLN A 5 13.28 29.86 -76.00
CA GLN A 5 13.58 28.42 -75.99
C GLN A 5 14.70 28.04 -75.00
N LEU A 6 15.59 28.97 -74.66
CA LEU A 6 16.64 28.73 -73.65
C LEU A 6 16.10 28.80 -72.22
N LYS A 7 15.04 29.58 -71.97
CA LYS A 7 14.47 29.77 -70.64
C LYS A 7 13.74 28.52 -70.17
N ASP A 8 12.92 27.92 -71.04
CA ASP A 8 12.18 26.69 -70.73
C ASP A 8 13.11 25.48 -70.49
N LYS A 9 14.20 25.38 -71.25
CA LYS A 9 15.17 24.29 -71.08
C LYS A 9 15.91 24.36 -69.75
N LYS A 10 16.26 25.56 -69.27
CA LYS A 10 16.86 25.76 -67.93
C LYS A 10 15.86 25.47 -66.82
N GLN A 11 14.60 25.86 -67.00
CA GLN A 11 13.56 25.65 -66.00
C GLN A 11 13.26 24.16 -65.81
N ASN A 12 13.21 23.38 -66.89
CA ASN A 12 13.04 21.92 -66.85
C ASN A 12 14.22 21.20 -66.18
N ILE A 13 15.46 21.67 -66.40
CA ILE A 13 16.64 21.09 -65.74
C ILE A 13 16.63 21.39 -64.24
N ILE A 14 16.22 22.60 -63.83
CA ILE A 14 16.13 22.97 -62.41
C ILE A 14 15.04 22.14 -61.71
N ILE A 15 13.89 21.92 -62.36
CA ILE A 15 12.81 21.07 -61.82
C ILE A 15 13.25 19.61 -61.70
N PHE A 16 13.99 19.09 -62.69
CA PHE A 16 14.51 17.72 -62.63
C PHE A 16 15.56 17.57 -61.51
N LEU A 17 16.47 18.54 -61.36
CA LEU A 17 17.46 18.53 -60.29
C LEU A 17 16.82 18.67 -58.91
N SER A 18 15.77 19.49 -58.78
CA SER A 18 15.05 19.64 -57.51
C SER A 18 14.29 18.37 -57.12
N ILE A 19 13.71 17.64 -58.09
CA ILE A 19 13.07 16.34 -57.85
C ILE A 19 14.10 15.29 -57.41
N VAL A 20 15.29 15.25 -58.02
CA VAL A 20 16.37 14.33 -57.63
C VAL A 20 16.91 14.65 -56.24
N ILE A 21 17.09 15.94 -55.92
CA ILE A 21 17.50 16.38 -54.57
C ILE A 21 16.41 16.08 -53.53
N LEU A 22 15.13 16.25 -53.88
CA LEU A 22 14.02 15.92 -53.00
C LEU A 22 13.92 14.40 -52.74
N TYR A 23 14.33 13.58 -53.73
CA TYR A 23 14.45 12.12 -53.55
C TYR A 23 15.60 11.73 -52.62
N PHE A 24 16.70 12.49 -52.61
CA PHE A 24 17.85 12.26 -51.73
C PHE A 24 17.63 12.75 -50.29
N LEU A 25 16.65 13.64 -50.04
CA LEU A 25 16.35 14.18 -48.71
C LEU A 25 15.39 13.31 -47.88
N PHE A 26 14.89 12.20 -48.42
CA PHE A 26 14.19 11.19 -47.62
C PHE A 26 15.19 10.26 -46.93
N GLU A 27 15.98 10.82 -46.01
CA GLU A 27 16.60 9.98 -44.98
C GLU A 27 15.48 9.39 -44.12
N ASN A 28 15.21 8.10 -44.33
CA ASN A 28 14.32 7.32 -43.47
C ASN A 28 14.91 7.32 -42.06
N SER A 29 14.41 8.24 -41.23
CA SER A 29 14.60 8.18 -39.78
C SER A 29 13.81 6.98 -39.26
N ALA A 30 14.39 5.78 -39.41
CA ALA A 30 13.86 4.55 -38.85
C ALA A 30 13.87 4.69 -37.32
N ASN A 31 12.73 5.12 -36.77
CA ASN A 31 12.51 5.11 -35.33
C ASN A 31 12.66 3.66 -34.85
N ALA A 32 13.70 3.39 -34.06
CA ALA A 32 13.92 2.06 -33.53
C ALA A 32 12.74 1.69 -32.60
N LYS A 33 12.01 0.64 -32.95
CA LYS A 33 10.89 0.16 -32.12
C LYS A 33 11.45 -0.32 -30.78
N GLN A 34 10.98 0.27 -29.68
CA GLN A 34 11.40 -0.14 -28.35
C GLN A 34 10.47 -1.22 -27.79
N ILE A 35 11.05 -2.28 -27.24
CA ILE A 35 10.35 -3.44 -26.68
C ILE A 35 10.88 -3.70 -25.28
N TYR A 36 9.99 -3.98 -24.35
CA TYR A 36 10.33 -4.34 -22.97
C TYR A 36 10.24 -5.86 -22.82
N LEU A 37 11.29 -6.48 -22.28
CA LEU A 37 11.32 -7.93 -22.03
C LEU A 37 11.77 -8.22 -20.60
N PRO A 38 11.03 -9.04 -19.83
CA PRO A 38 11.53 -9.55 -18.55
C PRO A 38 12.65 -10.56 -18.80
N ILE A 39 13.52 -10.79 -17.81
CA ILE A 39 14.57 -11.82 -17.88
C ILE A 39 13.92 -13.20 -18.15
N GLY A 40 14.44 -13.94 -19.14
CA GLY A 40 13.88 -15.20 -19.61
C GLY A 40 12.70 -15.08 -20.58
N GLY A 41 12.15 -13.87 -20.77
CA GLY A 41 11.09 -13.61 -21.75
C GLY A 41 11.64 -13.52 -23.18
N SER A 42 10.76 -13.73 -24.17
CA SER A 42 11.11 -13.68 -25.59
C SER A 42 10.10 -12.89 -26.44
N HIS A 43 10.54 -12.38 -27.59
CA HIS A 43 9.70 -11.70 -28.58
C HIS A 43 10.12 -12.08 -30.00
N ILE A 44 9.15 -12.28 -30.90
CA ILE A 44 9.42 -12.56 -32.31
C ILE A 44 9.31 -11.28 -33.12
N ILE A 45 10.35 -10.95 -33.86
CA ILE A 45 10.34 -9.91 -34.89
C ILE A 45 10.07 -10.59 -36.23
N LYS A 46 9.05 -10.10 -36.95
CA LYS A 46 8.77 -10.48 -38.34
C LYS A 46 9.04 -9.30 -39.27
N VAL A 47 9.67 -9.56 -40.39
CA VAL A 47 9.99 -8.57 -41.44
C VAL A 47 9.43 -9.03 -42.79
N GLN A 48 9.30 -8.10 -43.73
CA GLN A 48 8.77 -8.41 -45.07
C GLN A 48 9.87 -8.91 -46.03
N GLU A 49 11.12 -8.56 -45.76
CA GLU A 49 12.29 -8.94 -46.56
C GLU A 49 13.05 -10.11 -45.94
N GLU A 50 13.81 -10.84 -46.76
CA GLU A 50 14.65 -11.94 -46.30
C GLU A 50 15.81 -11.40 -45.44
N ILE A 51 15.96 -12.01 -44.26
CA ILE A 51 17.02 -11.72 -43.31
C ILE A 51 18.27 -12.47 -43.76
N ASP A 52 19.36 -11.73 -43.93
CA ASP A 52 20.67 -12.29 -44.21
C ASP A 52 21.53 -12.31 -42.93
N THR A 53 21.58 -11.17 -42.23
CA THR A 53 22.43 -10.99 -41.06
C THR A 53 21.68 -10.26 -39.94
N VAL A 54 21.95 -10.64 -38.69
CA VAL A 54 21.43 -9.96 -37.50
C VAL A 54 22.59 -9.47 -36.65
N PHE A 55 22.59 -8.18 -36.35
CA PHE A 55 23.53 -7.56 -35.42
C PHE A 55 22.86 -7.33 -34.07
N VAL A 56 23.57 -7.67 -32.99
CA VAL A 56 23.17 -7.38 -31.60
C VAL A 56 24.24 -6.57 -30.90
N SER A 57 23.88 -5.42 -30.33
CA SER A 57 24.85 -4.55 -29.65
C SER A 57 25.32 -5.09 -28.29
N ALA A 58 24.50 -5.90 -27.61
CA ALA A 58 24.77 -6.40 -26.27
C ALA A 58 24.26 -7.85 -26.08
N ALA A 59 24.95 -8.83 -26.67
CA ALA A 59 24.59 -10.27 -26.60
C ALA A 59 24.53 -10.86 -25.18
N LYS A 60 25.20 -10.23 -24.20
CA LYS A 60 25.12 -10.62 -22.78
C LYS A 60 23.77 -10.25 -22.14
N THR A 61 23.09 -9.24 -22.68
CA THR A 61 21.82 -8.70 -22.18
C THR A 61 20.65 -9.45 -22.80
N ALA A 62 20.63 -9.56 -24.12
CA ALA A 62 19.63 -10.31 -24.87
C ALA A 62 20.30 -10.94 -26.09
N ASP A 63 19.80 -12.09 -26.51
CA ASP A 63 20.33 -12.84 -27.65
C ASP A 63 19.20 -13.20 -28.60
N TYR A 64 19.54 -13.77 -29.76
CA TYR A 64 18.58 -14.08 -30.80
C TYR A 64 18.79 -15.45 -31.44
N GLU A 65 17.76 -15.90 -32.14
CA GLU A 65 17.81 -17.07 -33.01
C GLU A 65 16.95 -16.81 -34.25
N ILE A 66 17.45 -17.20 -35.43
CA ILE A 66 16.71 -17.06 -36.69
C ILE A 66 15.73 -18.22 -36.76
N VAL A 67 14.44 -17.92 -36.84
CA VAL A 67 13.37 -18.93 -36.88
C VAL A 67 13.12 -19.36 -38.32
N ASP A 68 13.06 -18.38 -39.23
CA ASP A 68 12.90 -18.57 -40.66
C ASP A 68 13.50 -17.36 -41.41
N ASN A 69 13.39 -17.36 -42.74
CA ASN A 69 13.95 -16.33 -43.62
C ASN A 69 13.41 -14.91 -43.31
N ASN A 70 12.31 -14.75 -42.59
CA ASN A 70 11.66 -13.47 -42.33
C ASN A 70 11.37 -13.22 -40.85
N SER A 71 11.83 -14.11 -39.96
CA SER A 71 11.51 -14.08 -38.53
C SER A 71 12.72 -14.37 -37.65
N VAL A 72 12.89 -13.56 -36.60
CA VAL A 72 13.91 -13.74 -35.55
C VAL A 72 13.23 -13.73 -34.20
N ILE A 73 13.56 -14.70 -33.35
CA ILE A 73 13.19 -14.66 -31.94
C ILE A 73 14.32 -14.01 -31.15
N ILE A 74 13.98 -13.05 -30.30
CA ILE A 74 14.88 -12.42 -29.35
C ILE A 74 14.48 -12.87 -27.95
N TYR A 75 15.44 -13.23 -27.10
CA TYR A 75 15.19 -13.62 -25.73
C TYR A 75 16.16 -12.94 -24.75
N ALA A 76 15.62 -12.56 -23.60
CA ALA A 76 16.33 -11.77 -22.59
C ALA A 76 17.14 -12.68 -21.65
N LYS A 77 18.43 -12.35 -21.46
CA LYS A 77 19.36 -13.08 -20.60
C LYS A 77 19.68 -12.34 -19.31
N LYS A 78 19.90 -11.02 -19.40
CA LYS A 78 20.33 -10.17 -18.28
C LYS A 78 19.74 -8.77 -18.45
N GLU A 79 19.55 -8.09 -17.32
CA GLU A 79 19.16 -6.68 -17.28
C GLU A 79 20.10 -5.78 -18.09
N GLY A 80 19.53 -4.82 -18.81
CA GLY A 80 20.24 -3.84 -19.62
C GLY A 80 19.49 -3.48 -20.90
N LEU A 81 20.17 -2.73 -21.78
CA LEU A 81 19.65 -2.38 -23.10
C LEU A 81 20.44 -3.12 -24.18
N ALA A 82 19.74 -3.74 -25.13
CA ALA A 82 20.31 -4.33 -26.34
C ALA A 82 19.63 -3.74 -27.57
N GLU A 83 20.37 -3.54 -28.65
CA GLU A 83 19.85 -3.09 -29.94
C GLU A 83 20.07 -4.20 -30.97
N PHE A 84 19.02 -4.53 -31.71
CA PHE A 84 19.01 -5.51 -32.76
C PHE A 84 18.79 -4.81 -34.09
N THR A 85 19.68 -5.05 -35.05
CA THR A 85 19.52 -4.58 -36.43
C THR A 85 19.52 -5.78 -37.35
N LEU A 86 18.44 -5.95 -38.12
CA LEU A 86 18.34 -6.98 -39.16
C LEU A 86 18.76 -6.37 -40.49
N PHE A 87 19.54 -7.11 -41.27
CA PHE A 87 20.03 -6.72 -42.58
C PHE A 87 19.54 -7.70 -43.65
N ASN A 88 19.23 -7.19 -44.83
CA ASN A 88 19.00 -8.01 -46.02
C ASN A 88 20.31 -8.36 -46.75
N LYS A 89 20.23 -9.16 -47.81
CA LYS A 89 21.37 -9.58 -48.65
C LYS A 89 22.16 -8.42 -49.27
N ASN A 90 21.55 -7.24 -49.40
CA ASN A 90 22.21 -6.03 -49.89
C ASN A 90 22.93 -5.25 -48.76
N HIS A 91 23.05 -5.83 -47.57
CA HIS A 91 23.60 -5.20 -46.36
C HIS A 91 22.84 -3.94 -45.92
N GLN A 92 21.57 -3.80 -46.33
CA GLN A 92 20.72 -2.68 -45.92
C GLN A 92 19.96 -3.05 -44.64
N PRO A 93 19.89 -2.16 -43.64
CA PRO A 93 19.13 -2.41 -42.43
C PRO A 93 17.63 -2.40 -42.74
N ILE A 94 16.97 -3.55 -42.56
CA ILE A 94 15.53 -3.73 -42.81
C ILE A 94 14.69 -3.57 -41.55
N SER A 95 15.28 -3.69 -40.37
CA SER A 95 14.59 -3.44 -39.10
C SER A 95 15.58 -3.11 -37.99
N LYS A 96 15.19 -2.19 -37.11
CA LYS A 96 15.97 -1.77 -35.95
C LYS A 96 15.09 -1.78 -34.71
N THR A 97 15.47 -2.57 -33.72
CA THR A 97 14.68 -2.79 -32.50
C THR A 97 15.56 -2.60 -31.26
N ARG A 98 15.09 -1.82 -30.29
CA ARG A 98 15.73 -1.67 -28.98
C ARG A 98 14.99 -2.52 -27.97
N VAL A 99 15.70 -3.40 -27.29
CA VAL A 99 15.18 -4.29 -26.25
C VAL A 99 15.68 -3.79 -24.91
N LEU A 100 14.77 -3.28 -24.10
CA LEU A 100 15.03 -2.98 -22.70
C LEU A 100 14.68 -4.21 -21.87
N VAL A 101 15.71 -4.84 -21.30
CA VAL A 101 15.53 -5.91 -20.35
C VAL A 101 15.51 -5.30 -18.95
N ASN A 102 14.34 -5.31 -18.32
CA ASN A 102 14.19 -4.82 -16.96
C ASN A 102 13.49 -5.86 -16.07
N ASN A 103 13.82 -5.81 -14.79
CA ASN A 103 13.30 -6.70 -13.75
C ASN A 103 12.28 -5.99 -12.84
N THR A 104 11.74 -4.85 -13.28
CA THR A 104 11.16 -3.83 -12.39
C THR A 104 10.01 -4.36 -11.54
N ILE A 105 9.27 -5.36 -12.02
CA ILE A 105 8.22 -6.02 -11.23
C ILE A 105 8.77 -6.86 -10.07
N ASN A 106 9.92 -7.51 -10.25
CA ASN A 106 10.60 -8.25 -9.19
C ASN A 106 11.27 -7.29 -8.19
N ASP A 107 11.69 -6.10 -8.64
CA ASP A 107 12.18 -5.06 -7.74
C ASP A 107 11.06 -4.51 -6.86
N ALA A 108 9.89 -4.25 -7.46
CA ALA A 108 8.67 -3.93 -6.73
C ALA A 108 8.34 -5.02 -5.70
N TYR A 109 8.37 -6.29 -6.11
CA TYR A 109 8.11 -7.41 -5.23
C TYR A 109 9.08 -7.51 -4.05
N ARG A 110 10.39 -7.30 -4.29
CA ARG A 110 11.42 -7.28 -3.23
C ARG A 110 11.21 -6.12 -2.27
N ARG A 111 10.90 -4.93 -2.79
CA ARG A 111 10.62 -3.74 -1.99
C ARG A 111 9.39 -3.95 -1.10
N ILE A 112 8.29 -4.45 -1.67
CA ILE A 112 7.05 -4.75 -0.92
C ILE A 112 7.32 -5.73 0.22
N ARG A 113 8.06 -6.82 -0.03
CA ARG A 113 8.40 -7.80 1.02
C ARG A 113 9.34 -7.25 2.11
N THR A 114 10.11 -6.22 1.80
CA THR A 114 11.06 -5.60 2.74
C THR A 114 10.36 -4.52 3.58
N GLU A 115 9.52 -3.69 2.96
CA GLU A 115 8.80 -2.59 3.62
C GLU A 115 7.52 -3.05 4.33
N PHE A 116 6.86 -4.08 3.81
CA PHE A 116 5.58 -4.59 4.34
C PHE A 116 5.65 -6.12 4.58
N PRO A 117 6.48 -6.60 5.52
CA PRO A 117 6.72 -8.03 5.73
C PRO A 117 5.46 -8.81 6.15
N ASP A 118 4.55 -8.17 6.89
CA ASP A 118 3.30 -8.78 7.35
C ASP A 118 2.19 -8.75 6.29
N SER A 119 2.37 -7.97 5.22
CA SER A 119 1.45 -7.93 4.09
C SER A 119 1.74 -9.09 3.14
N LYS A 120 0.74 -9.95 2.94
CA LYS A 120 0.81 -11.08 2.00
C LYS A 120 0.27 -10.64 0.66
N ILE A 121 1.15 -10.19 -0.24
CA ILE A 121 0.80 -9.64 -1.55
C ILE A 121 1.23 -10.58 -2.68
N GLU A 122 0.33 -10.79 -3.63
CA GLU A 122 0.59 -11.45 -4.90
C GLU A 122 0.40 -10.46 -6.05
N ILE A 123 1.32 -10.50 -7.01
CA ILE A 123 1.31 -9.63 -8.18
C ILE A 123 1.20 -10.51 -9.43
N ASN A 124 0.07 -10.43 -10.12
CA ASN A 124 -0.21 -11.26 -11.29
C ASN A 124 -0.44 -10.39 -12.53
N LYS A 125 0.23 -10.68 -13.64
CA LYS A 125 0.01 -9.95 -14.90
C LYS A 125 -1.12 -10.61 -15.71
N ILE A 126 -2.12 -9.83 -16.12
CA ILE A 126 -3.20 -10.24 -17.03
C ILE A 126 -3.33 -9.21 -18.16
N GLY A 127 -3.01 -9.64 -19.38
CA GLY A 127 -2.95 -8.74 -20.53
C GLY A 127 -1.92 -7.62 -20.31
N GLU A 128 -2.37 -6.37 -20.44
CA GLU A 128 -1.56 -5.18 -20.16
C GLU A 128 -1.64 -4.71 -18.69
N SER A 129 -2.49 -5.35 -17.87
CA SER A 129 -2.70 -4.96 -16.47
C SER A 129 -2.01 -5.90 -15.48
N TYR A 130 -1.69 -5.37 -14.30
CA TYR A 130 -1.24 -6.12 -13.13
C TYR A 130 -2.35 -6.13 -12.09
N ILE A 131 -2.69 -7.31 -11.56
CA ILE A 131 -3.66 -7.48 -10.51
C ILE A 131 -2.91 -7.73 -9.21
N LEU A 132 -3.21 -6.92 -8.20
CA LEU A 132 -2.69 -7.04 -6.86
C LEU A 132 -3.72 -7.75 -5.98
N THR A 133 -3.36 -8.88 -5.41
CA THR A 133 -4.23 -9.66 -4.53
C THR A 133 -3.54 -9.97 -3.20
N GLY A 134 -4.34 -10.34 -2.21
CA GLY A 134 -3.85 -10.74 -0.90
C GLY A 134 -4.33 -9.81 0.22
N SER A 135 -3.49 -9.60 1.24
CA SER A 135 -3.83 -8.78 2.39
C SER A 135 -2.72 -7.81 2.78
N ALA A 136 -3.10 -6.56 3.03
CA ALA A 136 -2.22 -5.52 3.57
C ALA A 136 -2.66 -5.12 4.98
N GLU A 137 -1.69 -4.81 5.84
CA GLU A 137 -1.93 -4.51 7.27
C GLU A 137 -2.80 -3.26 7.48
N THR A 138 -2.52 -2.19 6.74
CA THR A 138 -3.19 -0.90 6.85
C THR A 138 -3.66 -0.39 5.50
N GLU A 139 -4.56 0.59 5.52
CA GLU A 139 -4.98 1.29 4.31
C GLU A 139 -3.80 1.98 3.62
N GLU A 140 -2.88 2.56 4.39
CA GLU A 140 -1.64 3.15 3.88
C GLU A 140 -0.73 2.12 3.20
N ALA A 141 -0.60 0.91 3.78
CA ALA A 141 0.16 -0.17 3.16
C ALA A 141 -0.47 -0.62 1.84
N LYS A 142 -1.79 -0.85 1.81
CA LYS A 142 -2.57 -1.19 0.60
C LYS A 142 -2.28 -0.21 -0.53
N ASP A 143 -2.30 1.07 -0.19
CA ASP A 143 -2.13 2.20 -1.09
C ASP A 143 -0.70 2.35 -1.61
N THR A 144 0.28 2.26 -0.71
CA THR A 144 1.70 2.35 -1.04
C THR A 144 2.14 1.17 -1.91
N ILE A 145 1.67 -0.03 -1.62
CA ILE A 145 1.95 -1.24 -2.40
C ILE A 145 1.45 -1.08 -3.84
N ALA A 146 0.23 -0.55 -4.02
CA ALA A 146 -0.30 -0.26 -5.35
C ALA A 146 0.55 0.77 -6.10
N SER A 147 1.05 1.80 -5.38
CA SER A 147 1.94 2.81 -5.95
C SER A 147 3.29 2.24 -6.40
N ILE A 148 3.91 1.38 -5.59
CA ILE A 148 5.17 0.73 -5.92
C ILE A 148 5.05 -0.05 -7.24
N VAL A 149 3.95 -0.81 -7.41
CA VAL A 149 3.72 -1.57 -8.65
C VAL A 149 3.42 -0.65 -9.82
N GLY A 150 2.57 0.36 -9.63
CA GLY A 150 2.23 1.31 -10.70
C GLY A 150 3.43 2.10 -11.22
N GLU A 151 4.36 2.50 -10.34
CA GLU A 151 5.62 3.13 -10.72
C GLU A 151 6.54 2.17 -11.47
N ALA A 152 6.60 0.90 -11.03
CA ALA A 152 7.42 -0.13 -11.66
C ALA A 152 6.96 -0.51 -13.08
N THR A 153 5.67 -0.36 -13.39
CA THR A 153 5.08 -0.78 -14.66
C THR A 153 4.97 0.35 -15.70
N ALA A 154 5.53 1.52 -15.41
CA ALA A 154 5.56 2.71 -16.28
C ALA A 154 4.17 3.23 -16.71
N SER A 155 3.15 2.97 -15.90
CA SER A 155 1.80 3.48 -16.11
C SER A 155 1.75 4.98 -15.81
N LYS A 156 1.57 5.82 -16.83
CA LYS A 156 1.46 7.27 -16.66
C LYS A 156 0.39 7.61 -15.62
N LYS A 157 0.74 8.51 -14.68
CA LYS A 157 -0.21 9.20 -13.81
C LYS A 157 -1.06 10.14 -14.67
N GLU A 158 -2.25 9.72 -15.09
CA GLU A 158 -3.26 10.71 -15.49
C GLU A 158 -3.81 11.33 -14.21
N LYS A 159 -3.35 12.56 -13.95
CA LYS A 159 -4.01 13.45 -12.99
C LYS A 159 -5.35 13.87 -13.59
N GLU A 160 -6.42 13.16 -13.28
CA GLU A 160 -7.72 13.82 -13.26
C GLU A 160 -7.81 14.65 -11.98
N ARG A 161 -7.69 15.97 -12.16
CA ARG A 161 -8.30 16.94 -11.26
C ARG A 161 -9.81 16.69 -11.38
N GLU A 162 -10.61 16.57 -10.32
CA GLU A 162 -10.98 17.64 -9.39
C GLU A 162 -11.78 17.06 -8.21
N THR A 163 -11.60 17.69 -7.03
CA THR A 163 -12.47 17.61 -5.84
C THR A 163 -12.62 16.26 -5.14
N SER A 164 -11.62 15.85 -4.36
CA SER A 164 -11.82 15.29 -3.01
C SER A 164 -10.47 15.11 -2.33
N TYR A 165 -10.33 15.68 -1.14
CA TYR A 165 -9.19 15.44 -0.25
C TYR A 165 -9.28 14.01 0.28
N GLN A 166 -8.94 12.99 -0.53
CA GLN A 166 -8.73 11.56 -0.20
C GLN A 166 -8.96 10.69 -1.44
N SER A 167 -8.35 11.02 -2.60
CA SER A 167 -8.30 10.06 -3.71
C SER A 167 -6.86 9.69 -3.97
N ASN A 168 -6.52 8.47 -3.57
CA ASN A 168 -5.23 7.89 -3.82
C ASN A 168 -5.08 7.60 -5.33
N PRO A 169 -3.92 7.84 -5.94
CA PRO A 169 -3.77 7.76 -7.38
C PRO A 169 -4.02 6.33 -7.89
N GLU A 170 -5.04 6.15 -8.73
CA GLU A 170 -5.21 4.92 -9.49
C GLU A 170 -4.22 4.89 -10.67
N TYR A 171 -3.40 3.83 -10.71
CA TYR A 171 -2.45 3.63 -11.80
C TYR A 171 -3.14 2.86 -12.94
N GLN A 172 -3.11 3.42 -14.16
CA GLN A 172 -3.65 2.74 -15.34
C GLN A 172 -2.94 1.39 -15.55
N GLY A 173 -3.67 0.29 -15.61
CA GLY A 173 -3.07 -1.04 -15.73
C GLY A 173 -2.60 -1.64 -14.39
N VAL A 174 -2.99 -1.08 -13.24
CA VAL A 174 -2.90 -1.77 -11.94
C VAL A 174 -4.29 -1.90 -11.34
N ILE A 175 -4.77 -3.13 -11.18
CA ILE A 175 -6.05 -3.44 -10.56
C ILE A 175 -5.78 -3.84 -9.10
N ASN A 176 -6.11 -2.96 -8.16
CA ASN A 176 -5.92 -3.22 -6.74
C ASN A 176 -7.08 -4.04 -6.15
N LYS A 177 -6.82 -5.29 -5.74
CA LYS A 177 -7.77 -6.18 -5.04
C LYS A 177 -7.23 -6.63 -3.67
N ILE A 178 -6.31 -5.88 -3.10
CA ILE A 178 -5.76 -6.14 -1.77
C ILE A 178 -6.86 -5.91 -0.73
N LYS A 179 -6.97 -6.82 0.25
CA LYS A 179 -7.94 -6.74 1.34
C LYS A 179 -7.27 -6.30 2.63
N LEU A 180 -7.97 -5.50 3.43
CA LEU A 180 -7.55 -5.25 4.80
C LEU A 180 -7.94 -6.46 5.66
N PRO A 181 -7.10 -6.87 6.64
CA PRO A 181 -7.53 -7.80 7.66
C PRO A 181 -8.74 -7.19 8.37
N GLN A 182 -9.78 -7.99 8.58
CA GLN A 182 -10.91 -7.52 9.37
C GLN A 182 -10.40 -7.24 10.79
N ALA A 183 -10.57 -6.01 11.25
CA ALA A 183 -10.24 -5.67 12.62
C ALA A 183 -11.11 -6.51 13.55
N ASN A 184 -10.49 -7.28 14.44
CA ASN A 184 -11.23 -8.10 15.41
C ASN A 184 -11.87 -7.17 16.43
N GLN A 185 -13.18 -7.01 16.34
CA GLN A 185 -13.96 -6.29 17.33
C GLN A 185 -14.02 -7.10 18.62
N VAL A 186 -13.59 -6.49 19.72
CA VAL A 186 -13.63 -7.07 21.05
C VAL A 186 -14.67 -6.32 21.88
N ASN A 187 -15.59 -7.07 22.46
CA ASN A 187 -16.57 -6.53 23.41
C ASN A 187 -16.04 -6.73 24.83
N VAL A 188 -15.87 -5.63 25.56
CA VAL A 188 -15.49 -5.62 26.96
C VAL A 188 -16.73 -5.29 27.79
N LYS A 189 -17.08 -6.19 28.70
CA LYS A 189 -18.11 -5.96 29.72
C LYS A 189 -17.41 -5.74 31.05
N LEU A 190 -17.61 -4.57 31.66
CA LEU A 190 -17.13 -4.31 33.01
C LEU A 190 -18.34 -4.39 33.96
N THR A 191 -18.09 -4.83 35.19
CA THR A 191 -19.09 -4.80 36.27
C THR A 191 -18.44 -4.11 37.46
N ILE A 192 -18.97 -2.94 37.82
CA ILE A 192 -18.51 -2.15 38.95
C ILE A 192 -19.41 -2.48 40.15
N VAL A 193 -18.81 -2.90 41.25
CA VAL A 193 -19.51 -3.35 42.46
C VAL A 193 -19.04 -2.53 43.66
N GLU A 194 -20.00 -1.99 44.42
CA GLU A 194 -19.79 -1.38 45.73
C GLU A 194 -19.97 -2.44 46.82
N ILE A 195 -19.07 -2.45 47.80
CA ILE A 195 -19.13 -3.32 48.98
C ILE A 195 -19.25 -2.41 50.20
N THR A 196 -20.28 -2.63 51.01
CA THR A 196 -20.50 -1.83 52.22
C THR A 196 -19.33 -2.01 53.20
N LYS A 197 -18.85 -0.91 53.79
CA LYS A 197 -17.71 -0.87 54.71
C LYS A 197 -17.89 -1.79 55.93
N ASP A 198 -19.13 -1.95 56.39
CA ASP A 198 -19.50 -2.79 57.53
C ASP A 198 -19.15 -4.28 57.30
N PHE A 199 -19.20 -4.77 56.05
CA PHE A 199 -18.77 -6.13 55.74
C PHE A 199 -17.24 -6.29 55.73
N THR A 200 -16.52 -5.29 55.22
CA THR A 200 -15.04 -5.33 55.16
C THR A 200 -14.41 -5.31 56.56
N GLU A 201 -14.97 -4.52 57.48
CA GLU A 201 -14.52 -4.45 58.88
C GLU A 201 -14.82 -5.76 59.64
N ASN A 202 -15.92 -6.45 59.32
CA ASN A 202 -16.29 -7.74 59.92
C ASN A 202 -15.52 -8.94 59.37
N ILE A 203 -14.84 -8.84 58.23
CA ILE A 203 -13.92 -9.88 57.71
C ILE A 203 -12.58 -9.91 58.50
N GLY A 204 -12.36 -8.99 59.45
CA GLY A 204 -11.21 -9.05 60.35
C GLY A 204 -9.86 -8.70 59.68
N LEU A 205 -9.90 -7.99 58.56
CA LEU A 205 -8.71 -7.48 57.86
C LEU A 205 -8.37 -6.08 58.37
N ASP A 206 -7.42 -5.98 59.30
CA ASP A 206 -6.87 -4.70 59.74
C ASP A 206 -5.78 -4.21 58.76
N TRP A 207 -6.16 -3.35 57.81
CA TRP A 207 -5.25 -2.72 56.86
C TRP A 207 -4.23 -1.78 57.51
N ASN A 208 -4.47 -1.34 58.75
CA ASN A 208 -3.58 -0.45 59.49
C ASN A 208 -2.36 -1.21 60.09
N SER A 209 -2.43 -2.54 60.16
CA SER A 209 -1.33 -3.42 60.60
C SER A 209 -0.23 -3.64 59.54
N ILE A 210 -0.51 -3.34 58.27
CA ILE A 210 0.41 -3.52 57.12
C ILE A 210 1.62 -2.54 57.18
N LYS A 211 1.59 -1.55 58.07
CA LYS A 211 2.69 -0.57 58.24
C LYS A 211 3.98 -1.15 58.85
N SER A 212 4.00 -2.41 59.27
CA SER A 212 5.16 -2.97 59.97
C SER A 212 5.99 -3.99 59.17
N ALA A 213 5.51 -4.53 58.05
CA ALA A 213 6.30 -5.31 57.09
C ALA A 213 5.51 -5.60 55.80
N ALA A 214 6.09 -5.29 54.64
CA ALA A 214 5.52 -5.70 53.36
C ALA A 214 5.52 -7.24 53.25
N GLY A 215 4.34 -7.84 53.01
CA GLY A 215 4.18 -9.29 52.84
C GLY A 215 3.75 -10.07 54.08
N ALA A 216 3.53 -9.40 55.23
CA ALA A 216 2.96 -10.03 56.42
C ALA A 216 1.46 -9.70 56.54
N PHE A 217 0.60 -10.71 56.41
CA PHE A 217 -0.83 -10.59 56.69
C PHE A 217 -1.09 -11.07 58.11
N GLN A 218 -1.60 -10.17 58.98
CA GLN A 218 -2.02 -10.53 60.32
C GLN A 218 -3.54 -10.65 60.36
N PHE A 219 -4.03 -11.88 60.50
CA PHE A 219 -5.47 -12.16 60.67
C PHE A 219 -5.85 -11.97 62.14
N LEU A 220 -6.88 -11.16 62.42
CA LEU A 220 -7.38 -10.97 63.78
C LEU A 220 -8.03 -12.26 64.30
N ASN A 221 -7.87 -12.53 65.60
CA ASN A 221 -8.36 -13.71 66.28
C ASN A 221 -9.91 -13.79 66.19
N PHE A 222 -10.44 -14.75 65.44
CA PHE A 222 -11.87 -14.98 65.29
C PHE A 222 -12.48 -15.45 66.62
N ASN A 223 -13.35 -14.65 67.23
CA ASN A 223 -14.13 -15.04 68.40
C ASN A 223 -15.62 -15.20 68.05
N ALA A 224 -16.39 -15.84 68.94
CA ALA A 224 -17.82 -16.11 68.71
C ALA A 224 -18.66 -14.83 68.51
N GLN A 225 -18.23 -13.71 69.09
CA GLN A 225 -18.87 -12.42 68.92
C GLN A 225 -18.68 -11.89 67.49
N SER A 226 -17.45 -12.00 66.95
CA SER A 226 -17.10 -11.62 65.57
C SER A 226 -17.84 -12.47 64.52
N ILE A 227 -18.05 -13.75 64.81
CA ILE A 227 -18.83 -14.63 63.94
C ILE A 227 -20.31 -14.25 63.99
N SER A 228 -20.86 -13.93 65.17
CA SER A 228 -22.26 -13.50 65.30
C SER A 228 -22.54 -12.17 64.60
N THR A 229 -21.61 -11.20 64.64
CA THR A 229 -21.75 -9.91 63.94
C THR A 229 -21.63 -10.08 62.43
N LEU A 230 -20.73 -10.93 61.95
CA LEU A 230 -20.63 -11.28 60.54
C LEU A 230 -21.90 -11.97 60.02
N VAL A 231 -22.45 -12.93 60.78
CA VAL A 231 -23.68 -13.64 60.42
C VAL A 231 -24.87 -12.68 60.36
N HIS A 232 -24.99 -11.74 61.30
CA HIS A 232 -26.03 -10.71 61.24
C HIS A 232 -25.85 -9.73 60.08
N ALA A 233 -24.61 -9.31 59.78
CA ALA A 233 -24.33 -8.46 58.62
C ALA A 233 -24.64 -9.14 57.27
N ILE A 234 -24.38 -10.45 57.16
CA ILE A 234 -24.75 -11.25 55.97
C ILE A 234 -26.27 -11.41 55.84
N ASN A 235 -26.98 -11.48 56.97
CA ASN A 235 -28.42 -11.76 56.99
C ASN A 235 -29.28 -10.52 56.71
N ASP A 236 -28.78 -9.32 57.02
CA ASP A 236 -29.59 -8.09 56.98
C ASP A 236 -29.33 -7.17 55.77
N GLU A 237 -28.23 -7.33 55.02
CA GLU A 237 -27.91 -6.42 53.89
C GLU A 237 -27.40 -7.13 52.63
N ALA A 238 -27.66 -6.50 51.47
CA ALA A 238 -26.98 -6.84 50.23
C ALA A 238 -25.50 -6.47 50.37
N ILE A 239 -24.68 -7.45 50.75
CA ILE A 239 -23.22 -7.36 50.99
C ILE A 239 -22.46 -6.66 49.84
N ALA A 240 -22.99 -6.77 48.64
CA ALA A 240 -22.45 -6.15 47.45
C ALA A 240 -23.58 -5.62 46.57
N LYS A 241 -23.39 -4.43 46.00
CA LYS A 241 -24.33 -3.79 45.08
C LYS A 241 -23.63 -3.43 43.78
N VAL A 242 -24.17 -3.89 42.65
CA VAL A 242 -23.69 -3.48 41.33
C VAL A 242 -24.06 -2.02 41.08
N LEU A 243 -23.06 -1.18 40.82
CA LEU A 243 -23.23 0.25 40.54
C LEU A 243 -23.44 0.52 39.06
N ALA A 244 -22.69 -0.18 38.20
CA ALA A 244 -22.75 -0.01 36.76
C ALA A 244 -22.24 -1.26 36.04
N GLU A 245 -22.85 -1.56 34.88
CA GLU A 245 -22.37 -2.58 33.95
C GLU A 245 -22.13 -1.98 32.55
N PRO A 246 -21.06 -1.19 32.36
CA PRO A 246 -20.82 -0.62 31.05
C PRO A 246 -20.37 -1.68 30.04
N ASN A 247 -20.76 -1.46 28.79
CA ASN A 247 -20.33 -2.23 27.64
C ASN A 247 -19.51 -1.34 26.70
N LEU A 248 -18.35 -1.83 26.29
CA LEU A 248 -17.47 -1.14 25.35
C LEU A 248 -17.08 -2.08 24.22
N SER A 249 -17.19 -1.60 22.99
CA SER A 249 -16.72 -2.30 21.81
C SER A 249 -15.48 -1.59 21.28
N VAL A 250 -14.37 -2.32 21.15
CA VAL A 250 -13.08 -1.80 20.71
C VAL A 250 -12.49 -2.65 19.59
N LEU A 251 -11.54 -2.12 18.84
CA LEU A 251 -10.73 -2.91 17.91
C LEU A 251 -9.53 -3.51 18.65
N SER A 252 -9.19 -4.76 18.35
CA SER A 252 -8.05 -5.45 18.95
C SER A 252 -6.75 -4.71 18.64
N GLY A 253 -6.04 -4.28 19.69
CA GLY A 253 -4.75 -3.57 19.59
C GLY A 253 -4.82 -2.05 19.75
N GLU A 254 -6.02 -1.45 19.81
CA GLU A 254 -6.19 -0.01 20.03
C GLU A 254 -6.48 0.31 21.51
N TYR A 255 -5.94 1.43 22.01
CA TYR A 255 -6.28 1.95 23.34
C TYR A 255 -7.63 2.66 23.29
N ALA A 256 -8.54 2.28 24.17
CA ALA A 256 -9.81 2.98 24.39
C ALA A 256 -9.94 3.37 25.85
N SER A 257 -10.41 4.58 26.10
CA SER A 257 -10.75 5.07 27.44
C SER A 257 -12.26 5.28 27.54
N PHE A 258 -12.82 4.98 28.69
CA PHE A 258 -14.23 5.16 28.96
C PHE A 258 -14.40 5.85 30.32
N LEU A 259 -15.24 6.87 30.38
CA LEU A 259 -15.48 7.67 31.58
C LEU A 259 -16.91 7.38 32.06
N VAL A 260 -17.04 6.90 33.31
CA VAL A 260 -18.34 6.72 33.96
C VAL A 260 -18.47 7.72 35.08
N GLY A 261 -19.48 8.57 35.03
CA GLY A 261 -19.62 9.60 36.04
C GLY A 261 -20.87 10.45 35.97
N GLY A 262 -21.08 11.23 37.02
CA GLY A 262 -22.08 12.29 37.09
C GLY A 262 -21.46 13.58 37.63
N GLU A 263 -22.13 14.71 37.42
CA GLU A 263 -21.72 16.00 37.99
C GLU A 263 -22.63 16.36 39.17
N ILE A 264 -22.04 16.73 40.30
CA ILE A 264 -22.79 17.23 41.46
C ILE A 264 -22.65 18.76 41.51
N PRO A 265 -23.76 19.52 41.47
CA PRO A 265 -23.72 20.96 41.68
C PRO A 265 -23.47 21.26 43.15
N ILE A 266 -22.40 22.00 43.41
CA ILE A 266 -22.06 22.58 44.71
C ILE A 266 -22.49 24.04 44.68
N VAL A 267 -23.52 24.35 45.45
CA VAL A 267 -24.00 25.71 45.64
C VAL A 267 -23.16 26.40 46.72
N SER A 268 -22.57 27.55 46.39
CA SER A 268 -21.93 28.43 47.37
C SER A 268 -22.57 29.81 47.32
N THR A 269 -22.94 30.34 48.48
CA THR A 269 -23.57 31.66 48.61
C THR A 269 -22.54 32.64 49.15
N ASN A 270 -22.20 33.67 48.37
CA ASN A 270 -21.36 34.78 48.80
C ASN A 270 -22.17 36.08 48.87
N GLN A 271 -21.62 37.14 49.47
CA GLN A 271 -22.33 38.43 49.69
C GLN A 271 -22.85 39.11 48.40
N ASN A 272 -22.40 38.65 47.22
CA ASN A 272 -22.80 39.18 45.91
C ASN A 272 -23.70 38.23 45.08
N GLY A 273 -24.15 37.09 45.62
CA GLY A 273 -25.08 36.17 44.94
C GLY A 273 -24.81 34.67 45.16
N ILE A 274 -25.66 33.83 44.56
CA ILE A 274 -25.53 32.36 44.55
C ILE A 274 -24.64 31.97 43.37
N SER A 275 -23.56 31.23 43.64
CA SER A 275 -22.71 30.61 42.62
C SER A 275 -22.89 29.09 42.65
N VAL A 276 -23.04 28.47 41.47
CA VAL A 276 -23.17 27.02 41.33
C VAL A 276 -21.92 26.51 40.62
N GLU A 277 -21.16 25.66 41.28
CA GLU A 277 -19.96 25.00 40.73
C GLU A 277 -20.24 23.52 40.54
N LEU A 278 -20.04 22.98 39.33
CA LEU A 278 -20.25 21.57 39.03
C LEU A 278 -18.96 20.79 39.31
N LYS A 279 -19.01 19.85 40.25
CA LYS A 279 -17.90 18.93 40.53
C LYS A 279 -18.17 17.58 39.88
N SER A 280 -17.27 17.12 39.01
CA SER A 280 -17.38 15.82 38.36
C SER A 280 -16.95 14.68 39.29
N LEU A 281 -17.73 13.60 39.32
CA LEU A 281 -17.31 12.29 39.82
C LEU A 281 -17.14 11.38 38.62
N ALA A 282 -15.91 11.19 38.15
CA ALA A 282 -15.60 10.27 37.07
C ALA A 282 -14.76 9.09 37.59
N LEU A 283 -15.13 7.89 37.16
CA LEU A 283 -14.29 6.69 37.17
C LEU A 283 -13.71 6.53 35.76
N SER A 284 -12.39 6.44 35.66
CA SER A 284 -11.63 6.26 34.42
C SER A 284 -11.05 4.87 34.28
#